data_AF-A0A535PLK3-F1
#
_entry.id   AF-A0A535PLK3-F1
#
_cell.length_a   1.000
_cell.length_b   1.000
_cell.length_c   1.000
_cell.angle_alpha   90.00
_cell.angle_beta   90.00
_cell.angle_gamma   90.00
#
_symmetry.space_group_name_H-M   'P 1'
#
loop_
_entity.id
_entity.type
_entity.pdbx_description
1 polymer ?
#
loop_
_entity_poly.entity_id
_entity_poly.type
_entity_poly.pdbx_seq_one_letter_code
_entity_poly.pdbx_strand_id
1 'polypeptide(L)'
;MVLSITTVGLVFGAIAPHGGLAVAEACTADELGLAQATRAGMEELGRAFSAARPEVVIVVTPHNVHISGAFAVLVAGRVAGRLEGTPQPVALDVPGEPALAWLLLEILIASELRAVGVSFGSNDPSTAVAPMDRGVLIPPHGRLHLPTGLRERRPPPRTAGRS
;
A
#
# COMPACT_ATOMS: atom_id res chain seq x y z
N MET A 1 -8.23 17.76 26.30
CA MET A 1 -9.08 16.75 25.63
C MET A 1 -8.28 15.46 25.60
N VAL A 2 -8.58 14.51 26.49
CA VAL A 2 -7.85 13.24 26.57
C VAL A 2 -8.40 12.36 25.45
N LEU A 3 -7.60 12.13 24.41
CA LEU A 3 -7.92 11.09 23.43
C LEU A 3 -7.90 9.77 24.19
N SER A 4 -9.08 9.20 24.41
CA SER A 4 -9.21 7.82 24.86
C SER A 4 -8.56 6.96 23.79
N ILE A 5 -7.36 6.45 24.05
CA ILE A 5 -6.71 5.46 23.19
C ILE A 5 -7.59 4.21 23.29
N THR A 6 -8.49 4.02 22.33
CA THR A 6 -8.86 2.67 21.91
C THR A 6 -7.55 1.97 21.58
N THR A 7 -7.29 0.86 22.27
CA THR A 7 -6.06 0.08 22.15
C THR A 7 -5.70 -0.14 20.68
N VAL A 8 -4.57 0.40 20.23
CA VAL A 8 -4.01 0.07 18.90
C VAL A 8 -3.52 -1.38 18.99
N GLY A 9 -4.23 -2.30 18.34
CA GLY A 9 -3.94 -3.73 18.36
C GLY A 9 -3.56 -4.25 16.98
N LEU A 10 -2.55 -5.11 16.91
CA LEU A 10 -2.26 -5.88 15.70
C LEU A 10 -3.31 -7.00 15.56
N VAL A 11 -4.24 -6.83 14.62
CA VAL A 11 -5.34 -7.79 14.40
C VAL A 11 -5.04 -8.84 13.31
N PHE A 12 -4.03 -8.58 12.49
CA PHE A 12 -3.65 -9.45 11.37
C PHE A 12 -2.18 -9.24 10.99
N GLY A 13 -1.50 -10.32 10.59
CA GLY A 13 -0.15 -10.27 10.03
C GLY A 13 0.02 -11.36 8.98
N ALA A 14 0.69 -11.03 7.88
CA ALA A 14 0.95 -11.97 6.80
C ALA A 14 2.21 -11.61 6.02
N ILE A 15 2.78 -12.61 5.34
CA ILE A 15 3.80 -12.45 4.31
C ILE A 15 3.14 -12.80 2.98
N ALA A 16 3.22 -11.90 2.00
CA ALA A 16 2.62 -12.08 0.70
C ALA A 16 3.65 -11.89 -0.42
N PRO A 17 3.62 -12.72 -1.48
CA PRO A 17 4.40 -12.46 -2.69
C PRO A 17 3.91 -11.18 -3.39
N HIS A 18 4.84 -10.51 -4.08
CA HIS A 18 4.56 -9.33 -4.91
C HIS A 18 4.95 -9.56 -6.40
N GLY A 19 5.02 -10.84 -6.80
CA GLY A 19 5.22 -11.25 -8.20
C GLY A 19 3.90 -11.29 -8.97
N GLY A 20 3.96 -11.15 -10.30
CA GLY A 20 2.75 -11.14 -11.16
C GLY A 20 1.87 -12.39 -11.02
N LEU A 21 2.49 -13.55 -10.78
CA LEU A 21 1.81 -14.83 -10.53
C LEU A 21 0.86 -14.83 -9.32
N ALA A 22 0.96 -13.84 -8.44
CA ALA A 22 0.11 -13.75 -7.25
C ALA A 22 -1.32 -13.27 -7.57
N VAL A 23 -1.53 -12.61 -8.71
CA VAL A 23 -2.85 -12.07 -9.10
C VAL A 23 -3.18 -12.46 -10.55
N ALA A 24 -4.44 -12.81 -10.80
CA ALA A 24 -4.86 -13.28 -12.13
C ALA A 24 -4.67 -12.18 -13.18
N GLU A 25 -4.91 -10.94 -12.78
CA GLU A 25 -4.83 -9.70 -13.56
C GLU A 25 -3.44 -9.42 -14.13
N ALA A 26 -2.40 -10.04 -13.57
CA ALA A 26 -1.01 -9.90 -14.00
C ALA A 26 -0.41 -11.19 -14.58
N CYS A 27 -1.20 -12.25 -14.73
CA CYS A 27 -0.77 -13.51 -15.35
C CYS A 27 -1.08 -13.52 -16.86
N THR A 28 -0.15 -14.07 -17.64
CA THR A 28 -0.42 -14.52 -19.01
C THR A 28 -1.16 -15.86 -19.01
N ALA A 29 -1.74 -16.27 -20.16
CA ALA A 29 -2.48 -17.52 -20.26
C ALA A 29 -1.63 -18.75 -19.90
N ASP A 30 -0.36 -18.75 -20.31
CA ASP A 30 0.58 -19.85 -20.08
C ASP A 30 1.01 -19.95 -18.60
N GLU A 31 0.92 -18.86 -17.85
CA GLU A 31 1.28 -18.80 -16.43
C GLU A 31 0.16 -19.26 -15.50
N LEU A 32 -1.09 -19.34 -15.97
CA LEU A 32 -2.25 -19.62 -15.12
C LEU A 32 -2.16 -20.98 -14.41
N GLY A 33 -1.60 -22.00 -15.09
CA GLY A 33 -1.37 -23.31 -14.49
C GLY A 33 -0.32 -23.29 -13.38
N LEU A 34 0.81 -22.59 -13.61
CA LEU A 34 1.88 -22.43 -12.62
C LEU A 34 1.43 -21.58 -11.42
N ALA A 35 0.61 -20.56 -11.66
CA ALA A 35 0.15 -19.61 -10.65
C ALA A 35 -0.91 -20.18 -9.70
N GLN A 36 -1.50 -21.35 -10.00
CA GLN A 36 -2.70 -21.84 -9.31
C GLN A 36 -2.54 -21.92 -7.78
N ALA A 37 -1.46 -22.53 -7.28
CA ALA A 37 -1.25 -22.68 -5.84
C ALA A 37 -1.01 -21.33 -5.15
N THR A 38 -0.19 -20.47 -5.75
CA THR A 38 0.10 -19.12 -5.23
C THR A 38 -1.17 -18.29 -5.15
N ARG A 39 -2.01 -18.33 -6.19
CA ARG A 39 -3.27 -17.59 -6.24
C ARG A 39 -4.28 -18.09 -5.23
N ALA A 40 -4.41 -19.41 -5.06
CA ALA A 40 -5.27 -19.97 -4.01
C ALA A 40 -4.84 -19.50 -2.61
N GLY A 41 -3.52 -19.43 -2.35
CA GLY A 41 -2.98 -18.87 -1.12
C GLY A 41 -3.29 -17.38 -0.95
N MET A 42 -3.18 -16.59 -2.02
CA MET A 42 -3.54 -15.16 -2.00
C MET A 42 -5.04 -14.94 -1.76
N GLU A 43 -5.91 -15.78 -2.32
CA GLU A 43 -7.36 -15.73 -2.07
C GLU A 43 -7.70 -16.03 -0.60
N GLU A 44 -7.04 -17.03 -0.01
CA GLU A 44 -7.18 -17.35 1.41
C GLU A 44 -6.67 -16.23 2.32
N LEU A 45 -5.51 -15.65 1.99
CA LEU A 45 -4.97 -14.48 2.68
C LEU A 45 -5.95 -13.30 2.61
N GLY A 46 -6.53 -13.05 1.43
CA GLY A 46 -7.56 -12.02 1.21
C GLY A 46 -8.79 -12.21 2.09
N ARG A 47 -9.27 -13.45 2.20
CA ARG A 47 -10.39 -13.83 3.07
C ARG A 47 -10.06 -13.60 4.55
N ALA A 48 -8.90 -14.05 5.01
CA ALA A 48 -8.48 -13.93 6.40
C ALA A 48 -8.31 -12.46 6.82
N PHE A 49 -7.67 -11.65 5.98
CA PHE A 49 -7.53 -10.21 6.22
C PHE A 49 -8.89 -9.50 6.26
N SER A 50 -9.78 -9.81 5.31
CA SER A 50 -11.11 -9.19 5.26
C SER A 50 -11.92 -9.51 6.52
N ALA A 51 -11.78 -10.73 7.06
CA ALA A 51 -12.40 -11.12 8.33
C ALA A 51 -11.83 -10.37 9.53
N ALA A 52 -10.54 -10.03 9.51
CA ALA A 52 -9.88 -9.27 10.58
C ALA A 52 -10.28 -7.78 10.62
N ARG A 53 -10.81 -7.23 9.51
CA ARG A 53 -11.28 -5.83 9.38
C ARG A 53 -10.28 -4.79 9.91
N PRO A 54 -9.02 -4.77 9.41
CA PRO A 54 -8.04 -3.79 9.86
C PRO A 54 -8.45 -2.37 9.46
N GLU A 55 -8.21 -1.42 10.36
CA GLU A 55 -8.46 0.00 10.13
C GLU A 55 -7.30 0.67 9.36
N VAL A 56 -6.08 0.22 9.61
CA VAL A 56 -4.85 0.70 8.99
C VAL A 56 -3.98 -0.49 8.58
N VAL A 57 -3.31 -0.39 7.44
CA VAL A 57 -2.40 -1.41 6.92
C VAL A 57 -0.99 -0.84 6.85
N ILE A 58 -0.04 -1.53 7.48
CA ILE A 58 1.39 -1.26 7.34
C ILE A 58 1.95 -2.25 6.34
N VAL A 59 2.54 -1.75 5.25
CA VAL A 59 3.21 -2.58 4.23
C VAL A 59 4.72 -2.39 4.34
N VAL A 60 5.43 -3.45 4.68
CA VAL A 60 6.90 -3.49 4.63
C VAL A 60 7.29 -4.10 3.29
N THR A 61 7.92 -3.31 2.42
CA THR A 61 8.23 -3.69 1.03
C THR A 61 9.72 -3.51 0.71
N PRO A 62 10.33 -4.43 -0.07
CA PRO A 62 11.73 -4.30 -0.49
C PRO A 62 11.92 -3.52 -1.81
N HIS A 63 10.87 -2.97 -2.45
CA HIS A 63 10.98 -2.39 -3.80
C HIS A 63 10.69 -0.89 -3.93
N ASN A 64 10.36 -0.21 -2.82
CA ASN A 64 10.17 1.23 -2.85
C ASN A 64 11.51 1.97 -2.64
N VAL A 65 11.51 3.17 -2.05
CA VAL A 65 12.73 3.92 -1.75
C VAL A 65 13.72 3.11 -0.90
N HIS A 66 14.97 3.04 -1.34
CA HIS A 66 16.06 2.38 -0.63
C HIS A 66 16.97 3.42 0.01
N ILE A 67 17.14 3.33 1.33
CA ILE A 67 18.08 4.18 2.08
C ILE A 67 19.16 3.28 2.65
N SER A 68 20.42 3.58 2.33
CA SER A 68 21.54 2.75 2.76
C SER A 68 21.63 2.71 4.30
N GLY A 69 21.51 1.51 4.87
CA GLY A 69 21.68 1.27 6.31
C GLY A 69 20.57 1.83 7.20
N ALA A 70 19.41 2.17 6.66
CA ALA A 70 18.27 2.66 7.44
C ALA A 70 16.93 2.18 6.85
N PHE A 71 15.93 2.05 7.72
CA PHE A 71 14.54 1.92 7.30
C PHE A 71 14.03 3.25 6.73
N ALA A 72 13.22 3.17 5.68
CA ALA A 72 12.46 4.31 5.18
C ALA A 72 11.01 4.21 5.69
N VAL A 73 10.52 5.28 6.31
CA VAL A 73 9.12 5.40 6.72
C VAL A 73 8.46 6.46 5.85
N LEU A 74 7.47 6.06 5.07
CA LEU A 74 6.71 6.99 4.24
C LEU A 74 5.78 7.84 5.11
N VAL A 75 5.96 9.16 5.09
CA VAL A 75 5.19 10.12 5.90
C VAL A 75 4.22 10.97 5.05
N ALA A 76 4.06 10.62 3.78
CA ALA A 76 3.17 11.30 2.84
C ALA A 76 1.69 11.09 3.21
N GLY A 77 0.88 12.14 3.05
CA GLY A 77 -0.56 12.14 3.32
C GLY A 77 -1.38 11.24 2.39
N ARG A 78 -0.82 10.89 1.23
CA ARG A 78 -1.44 9.97 0.27
C ARG A 78 -0.41 9.02 -0.32
N VAL A 79 -0.88 7.85 -0.76
CA VAL A 79 -0.09 6.89 -1.52
C VAL A 79 -0.84 6.51 -2.78
N ALA A 80 -0.14 6.47 -3.92
CA ALA A 80 -0.76 6.18 -5.21
C ALA A 80 0.18 5.41 -6.14
N GLY A 81 -0.37 4.51 -6.95
CA GLY A 81 0.42 3.70 -7.87
C GLY A 81 -0.43 2.92 -8.85
N ARG A 82 0.18 2.52 -9.96
CA ARG A 82 -0.44 1.68 -10.99
C ARG A 82 0.61 0.71 -11.55
N LEU A 83 0.21 -0.53 -11.79
CA LEU A 83 1.00 -1.46 -12.58
C LEU A 83 0.78 -1.21 -14.06
N GLU A 84 1.89 -1.04 -14.76
CA GLU A 84 1.92 -0.95 -16.21
C GLU A 84 2.09 -2.35 -16.81
N GLY A 85 1.53 -2.55 -18.02
CA GLY A 85 1.69 -3.80 -18.77
C GLY A 85 0.90 -5.00 -18.23
N THR A 86 -0.01 -4.81 -17.27
CA THR A 86 -0.93 -5.88 -16.81
C THR A 86 -2.17 -5.95 -17.72
N PRO A 87 -2.67 -7.15 -18.06
CA PRO A 87 -3.91 -7.32 -18.80
C PRO A 87 -5.11 -6.57 -18.21
N GLN A 88 -5.17 -6.46 -16.88
CA GLN A 88 -6.18 -5.68 -16.17
C GLN A 88 -5.52 -4.59 -15.29
N PRO A 89 -6.13 -3.40 -15.15
CA PRO A 89 -5.60 -2.34 -14.29
C PRO A 89 -5.45 -2.75 -12.82
N VAL A 90 -4.22 -2.74 -12.32
CA VAL A 90 -3.93 -2.83 -10.88
C VAL A 90 -3.46 -1.46 -10.41
N ALA A 91 -4.26 -0.78 -9.60
CA ALA A 91 -3.93 0.56 -9.10
C ALA A 91 -4.46 0.80 -7.68
N LEU A 92 -3.84 1.75 -7.00
CA LEU A 92 -4.19 2.24 -5.67
C LEU A 92 -4.09 3.76 -5.68
N ASP A 93 -5.04 4.44 -5.05
CA ASP A 93 -4.94 5.86 -4.72
C ASP A 93 -5.73 6.13 -3.44
N VAL A 94 -5.02 6.17 -2.31
CA VAL A 94 -5.64 6.17 -0.98
C VAL A 94 -4.94 7.14 -0.04
N PRO A 95 -5.65 7.66 0.97
CA PRO A 95 -5.02 8.36 2.09
C PRO A 95 -3.97 7.46 2.75
N GLY A 96 -2.84 8.05 3.13
CA GLY A 96 -1.92 7.44 4.09
C GLY A 96 -2.40 7.66 5.52
N GLU A 97 -1.62 7.20 6.50
CA GLU A 97 -1.86 7.45 7.92
C GLU A 97 -0.64 8.16 8.54
N PRO A 98 -0.48 9.49 8.33
CA PRO A 98 0.73 10.21 8.73
C PRO A 98 0.97 10.20 10.24
N ALA A 99 -0.08 10.26 11.06
CA ALA A 99 0.08 10.27 12.51
C ALA A 99 0.71 8.95 12.99
N LEU A 100 0.24 7.81 12.48
CA LEU A 100 0.87 6.51 12.76
C LEU A 100 2.27 6.42 12.16
N ALA A 101 2.49 6.93 10.94
CA ALA A 101 3.81 6.89 10.29
C ALA A 101 4.87 7.66 11.10
N TRP A 102 4.55 8.86 11.58
CA TRP A 102 5.43 9.64 12.45
C TRP A 102 5.67 8.94 13.79
N LEU A 103 4.62 8.39 14.41
CA LEU A 103 4.76 7.62 15.65
C LEU A 103 5.69 6.40 15.47
N LEU A 104 5.55 5.66 14.37
CA LEU A 104 6.43 4.53 14.06
C LEU A 104 7.88 4.98 13.86
N LEU A 105 8.10 6.09 13.15
CA LEU A 105 9.44 6.65 12.97
C LEU A 105 10.08 7.03 14.31
N GLU A 106 9.33 7.70 15.19
CA GLU A 106 9.79 8.06 16.53
C GLU A 106 10.14 6.82 17.36
N ILE A 107 9.29 5.78 17.34
CA ILE A 107 9.53 4.51 18.04
C ILE A 107 10.77 3.79 17.51
N LEU A 108 10.96 3.75 16.17
CA LEU A 108 12.14 3.14 15.56
C LEU A 108 13.42 3.84 16.04
N ILE A 109 13.45 5.18 15.99
CA ILE A 109 14.60 5.98 16.42
C ILE A 109 14.85 5.80 17.92
N ALA A 110 13.81 5.85 18.75
CA ALA A 110 13.92 5.64 20.19
C ALA A 110 14.37 4.21 20.55
N SER A 111 14.14 3.24 19.67
CA SER A 111 14.63 1.87 19.79
C SER A 111 16.02 1.67 19.18
N GLU A 112 16.74 2.75 18.89
CA GLU A 112 18.08 2.75 18.29
C GLU A 112 18.14 2.11 16.89
N LEU A 113 16.99 1.96 16.22
CA LEU A 113 16.93 1.54 14.83
C LEU A 113 17.12 2.75 13.91
N ARG A 114 18.02 2.62 12.95
CA ARG A 114 18.25 3.65 11.94
C ARG A 114 17.01 3.74 11.06
N ALA A 115 16.30 4.86 11.12
CA ALA A 115 15.11 5.11 10.32
C ALA A 115 15.06 6.58 9.87
N VAL A 116 14.49 6.81 8.70
CA VAL A 116 14.29 8.15 8.14
C VAL A 116 12.85 8.31 7.62
N GLY A 117 12.28 9.49 7.84
CA GLY A 117 11.01 9.88 7.23
C GLY A 117 11.22 10.28 5.78
N VAL A 118 10.37 9.79 4.88
CA VAL A 118 10.44 10.08 3.44
C VAL A 118 9.11 10.66 2.96
N SER A 119 9.17 11.82 2.30
CA SER A 119 8.05 12.53 1.67
C SER A 119 8.31 12.70 0.16
N PHE A 120 7.28 13.08 -0.59
CA PHE A 120 7.32 13.17 -2.06
C PHE A 120 6.59 14.39 -2.61
N GLY A 121 7.28 15.17 -3.44
CA GLY A 121 6.71 16.25 -4.27
C GLY A 121 6.37 17.56 -3.53
N SER A 122 5.85 17.48 -2.31
CA SER A 122 5.46 18.65 -1.51
C SER A 122 6.34 18.85 -0.27
N ASN A 123 6.57 20.11 0.09
CA ASN A 123 7.21 20.51 1.34
C ASN A 123 6.29 20.30 2.56
N ASP A 124 4.97 20.23 2.33
CA ASP A 124 3.99 19.83 3.33
C ASP A 124 3.67 18.34 3.13
N PRO A 125 4.13 17.45 4.03
CA PRO A 125 3.88 16.02 3.92
C PRO A 125 2.39 15.65 3.85
N SER A 126 1.48 16.47 4.39
CA SER A 126 0.04 16.20 4.33
C SER A 126 -0.53 16.28 2.91
N THR A 127 0.13 17.03 2.02
CA THR A 127 -0.24 17.16 0.60
C THR A 127 0.66 16.34 -0.33
N ALA A 128 1.69 15.69 0.22
CA ALA A 128 2.58 14.81 -0.51
C ALA A 128 1.89 13.51 -0.95
N VAL A 129 2.28 13.00 -2.11
CA VAL A 129 1.79 11.73 -2.66
C VAL A 129 2.98 10.81 -2.91
N ALA A 130 3.11 9.75 -2.11
CA ALA A 130 4.17 8.77 -2.31
C ALA A 130 3.80 7.78 -3.43
N PRO A 131 4.70 7.51 -4.39
CA PRO A 131 4.47 6.54 -5.45
C PRO A 131 4.56 5.11 -4.91
N MET A 132 3.60 4.27 -5.30
CA MET A 132 3.53 2.85 -4.95
C MET A 132 3.78 1.98 -6.18
N ASP A 133 4.50 0.89 -5.96
CA ASP A 133 4.92 -0.04 -7.00
C ASP A 133 4.33 -1.44 -6.77
N ARG A 134 4.80 -2.44 -7.53
CA ARG A 134 4.34 -3.83 -7.40
C ARG A 134 4.47 -4.41 -6.00
N GLY A 135 5.49 -4.01 -5.23
CA GLY A 135 5.70 -4.45 -3.86
C GLY A 135 4.55 -4.10 -2.93
N VAL A 136 3.87 -2.97 -3.21
CA VAL A 136 2.73 -2.50 -2.42
C VAL A 136 1.39 -2.78 -3.10
N LEU A 137 1.34 -2.80 -4.44
CA LEU A 137 0.08 -2.94 -5.18
C LEU A 137 -0.43 -4.38 -5.27
N ILE A 138 0.46 -5.37 -5.42
CA ILE A 138 0.05 -6.77 -5.65
C ILE A 138 -0.58 -7.42 -4.40
N PRO A 139 0.02 -7.32 -3.20
CA PRO A 139 -0.56 -7.93 -2.01
C PRO A 139 -2.02 -7.49 -1.73
N PRO A 140 -2.38 -6.20 -1.73
CA PRO A 140 -3.76 -5.76 -1.54
C PRO A 140 -4.69 -6.06 -2.70
N HIS A 141 -4.18 -6.18 -3.93
CA HIS A 141 -5.03 -6.46 -5.07
C HIS A 141 -5.57 -7.89 -5.11
N GLY A 142 -4.93 -8.86 -4.42
CA GLY A 142 -5.38 -10.24 -4.26
C GLY A 142 -6.70 -10.44 -3.49
N ARG A 143 -7.58 -9.43 -3.49
CA ARG A 143 -8.85 -9.30 -2.76
C ARG A 143 -8.72 -9.03 -1.26
N LEU A 144 -7.73 -8.23 -0.87
CA LEU A 144 -7.89 -7.40 0.33
C LEU A 144 -8.92 -6.34 -0.03
N HIS A 145 -10.19 -6.51 0.38
CA HIS A 145 -11.18 -5.45 0.24
C HIS A 145 -10.74 -4.29 1.13
N LEU A 146 -9.97 -3.36 0.55
CA LEU A 146 -9.81 -2.05 1.14
C LEU A 146 -11.21 -1.43 1.25
N PRO A 147 -11.54 -0.76 2.38
CA PRO A 147 -12.87 -0.19 2.60
C PRO A 147 -13.37 0.57 1.37
N THR A 148 -14.63 0.32 1.01
CA THR A 148 -15.29 0.66 -0.27
C THR A 148 -15.38 2.16 -0.62
N GLY A 149 -14.70 3.05 0.12
CA GLY A 149 -14.65 4.49 -0.15
C GLY A 149 -13.58 4.94 -1.15
N LEU A 150 -12.82 4.01 -1.75
CA LEU A 150 -11.57 4.31 -2.49
C LEU A 150 -11.54 3.83 -3.94
N ARG A 151 -12.69 3.42 -4.50
CA ARG A 151 -12.81 3.15 -5.94
C ARG A 151 -13.29 4.42 -6.67
N GLU A 152 -12.41 4.92 -7.54
CA GLU A 152 -12.66 5.84 -8.65
C GLU A 152 -13.21 7.24 -8.30
N ARG A 153 -12.30 8.21 -8.11
CA ARG A 153 -12.55 9.57 -8.58
C ARG A 153 -11.87 9.74 -9.93
N ARG A 154 -12.67 9.69 -11.00
CA ARG A 154 -12.23 10.09 -12.34
C ARG A 154 -11.66 11.52 -12.25
N PRO A 155 -10.46 11.82 -12.76
CA PRO A 155 -9.98 13.20 -12.78
C PRO A 155 -10.96 14.06 -13.61
N PRO A 156 -11.22 15.32 -13.20
CA PRO A 156 -12.10 16.20 -13.96
C PRO A 156 -11.53 16.39 -15.38
N PRO A 157 -12.37 16.49 -16.42
CA PRO A 157 -11.91 16.72 -17.77
C PRO A 157 -11.09 18.01 -17.80
N ARG A 158 -9.90 17.95 -18.40
CA ARG A 158 -9.11 19.15 -18.71
C ARG A 158 -10.01 20.08 -19.51
N THR A 159 -10.34 21.23 -18.94
CA THR A 159 -10.95 22.31 -19.70
C THR A 159 -9.98 22.68 -20.82
N ALA A 160 -10.35 22.38 -22.06
CA ALA A 160 -9.64 22.90 -23.22
C ALA A 160 -9.65 24.43 -23.08
N GLY A 161 -8.46 24.99 -22.89
CA GLY A 161 -8.26 26.43 -22.94
C GLY A 161 -8.76 26.93 -24.28
N ARG A 162 -9.74 27.83 -24.24
CA ARG A 162 -10.00 28.73 -25.34
C ARG A 162 -8.86 29.74 -25.34
N SER A 163 -7.99 29.63 -26.33
CA SER A 163 -7.28 30.77 -26.91
C SER A 163 -7.95 31.11 -28.23
#